data_AF-A0A3N5R6A1-F1
#
_entry.id   AF-A0A3N5R6A1-F1
#
_cell.length_a   1.000
_cell.length_b   1.000
_cell.length_c   1.000
_cell.angle_alpha   90.00
_cell.angle_beta   90.00
_cell.angle_gamma   90.00
#
_symmetry.space_group_name_H-M   'P 1'
#
loop_
_entity.id
_entity.type
_entity.pdbx_description
1 polymer ?
#
loop_
_entity_poly.entity_id
_entity_poly.type
_entity_poly.pdbx_seq_one_letter_code
_entity_poly.pdbx_strand_id
1 'polypeptide(L)'
;CPPEVFTQRVLDLVRKKYPALECRSTPDFQIHVGNSKVNLFNFYRSYVNSPDQLEQIILPALSTVVQVQGWGKSQSDPALDSVRSRIMPMLYPEEVWHERFPDLVGASWVAGLVVLYVVDESHAYWYIRQDLMESWGLNADELHELAVANLGRYFEDTPMEFSLAGENDGPRLLMPARPDAYNASRLLSEPFLARLREVLASPFAVGIPSRDFLVGVSLHSPEAVEHVRRRVADDFKVMDHPLCNRLLLVTHDGVTELAGADEPLESGDQ
;
A
#
# COMPACT_ATOMS: atom_id res chain seq x y z
N CYS A 1 -6.54 6.23 27.75
CA CYS A 1 -5.21 5.79 28.23
C CYS A 1 -4.28 6.99 28.19
N PRO A 2 -3.55 7.35 29.26
CA PRO A 2 -2.60 8.46 29.21
C PRO A 2 -1.51 8.24 28.14
N PRO A 3 -1.00 9.30 27.49
CA PRO A 3 0.08 9.20 26.49
C PRO A 3 1.31 8.45 27.02
N GLU A 4 1.70 8.70 28.27
CA GLU A 4 2.87 8.08 28.90
C GLU A 4 2.71 6.55 29.02
N VAL A 5 1.50 6.11 29.33
CA VAL A 5 1.15 4.68 29.42
C VAL A 5 1.16 4.04 28.03
N PHE A 6 0.72 4.77 27.00
CA PHE A 6 0.79 4.30 25.62
C PHE A 6 2.24 4.14 25.15
N THR A 7 3.09 5.14 25.35
CA THR A 7 4.53 5.07 25.03
C THR A 7 5.17 3.87 25.70
N GLN A 8 4.88 3.63 26.98
CA GLN A 8 5.43 2.47 27.69
C GLN A 8 4.97 1.14 27.07
N ARG A 9 3.68 1.01 26.73
CA ARG A 9 3.14 -0.17 26.05
C ARG A 9 3.81 -0.42 24.69
N VAL A 10 4.08 0.64 23.93
CA VAL A 10 4.80 0.55 22.65
C VAL A 10 6.25 0.08 22.88
N LEU A 11 6.96 0.65 23.86
CA LEU A 11 8.33 0.22 24.19
C LEU A 11 8.38 -1.25 24.63
N ASP A 12 7.43 -1.69 25.45
CA ASP A 12 7.34 -3.08 25.91
C ASP A 12 7.06 -4.02 24.73
N LEU A 13 6.19 -3.61 23.80
CA LEU A 13 5.92 -4.35 22.57
C LEU A 13 7.16 -4.46 21.67
N VAL A 14 7.90 -3.35 21.47
CA VAL A 14 9.15 -3.34 20.69
C VAL A 14 10.17 -4.29 21.32
N ARG A 15 10.39 -4.21 22.63
CA ARG A 15 11.34 -5.08 23.34
C ARG A 15 10.94 -6.55 23.30
N LYS A 16 9.64 -6.83 23.35
CA LYS A 16 9.10 -8.20 23.25
C LYS A 16 9.29 -8.79 21.85
N LYS A 17 9.04 -8.01 20.79
CA LYS A 17 9.06 -8.48 19.40
C LYS A 17 10.46 -8.40 18.76
N TYR A 18 11.26 -7.41 19.16
CA TYR A 18 12.57 -7.10 18.62
C TYR A 18 13.61 -6.92 19.74
N PRO A 19 13.93 -7.97 20.51
CA PRO A 19 14.81 -7.87 21.68
C PRO A 19 16.25 -7.46 21.34
N ALA A 20 16.66 -7.59 20.08
CA ALA A 20 18.00 -7.23 19.60
C ALA A 20 18.18 -5.73 19.29
N LEU A 21 17.10 -4.94 19.25
CA LEU A 21 17.15 -3.53 18.91
C LEU A 21 17.14 -2.66 20.16
N GLU A 22 18.05 -1.70 20.23
CA GLU A 22 18.01 -0.67 21.27
C GLU A 22 16.76 0.19 21.09
N CYS A 23 15.95 0.31 22.14
CA CYS A 23 14.73 1.10 22.10
C CYS A 23 14.58 1.99 23.34
N ARG A 24 14.39 3.30 23.11
CA ARG A 24 14.26 4.31 24.16
C ARG A 24 13.20 5.34 23.80
N SER A 25 12.45 5.83 24.80
CA SER A 25 11.62 7.02 24.63
C SER A 25 12.47 8.27 24.50
N THR A 26 12.00 9.25 23.74
CA THR A 26 12.56 10.60 23.67
C THR A 26 11.49 11.63 24.04
N PRO A 27 11.89 12.91 24.29
CA PRO A 27 10.94 14.01 24.38
C PRO A 27 10.06 14.11 23.13
N ASP A 28 8.96 14.87 23.22
CA ASP A 28 8.02 15.14 22.11
C ASP A 28 7.22 13.93 21.61
N PHE A 29 6.97 12.96 22.49
CA PHE A 29 6.12 11.79 22.21
C PHE A 29 6.63 10.95 21.03
N GLN A 30 7.93 10.66 21.08
CA GLN A 30 8.64 9.84 20.09
C GLN A 30 9.41 8.71 20.78
N ILE A 31 9.77 7.69 20.01
CA ILE A 31 10.71 6.65 20.41
C ILE A 31 11.86 6.56 19.42
N HIS A 32 13.05 6.26 19.93
CA HIS A 32 14.13 5.71 19.11
C HIS A 32 14.01 4.19 19.10
N VAL A 33 14.13 3.62 17.90
CA VAL A 33 14.34 2.19 17.68
C VAL A 33 15.60 2.11 16.81
N GLY A 34 16.69 1.60 17.38
CA GLY A 34 18.06 1.73 16.89
C GLY A 34 18.39 3.16 16.46
N ASN A 35 18.64 3.36 15.17
CA ASN A 35 19.04 4.65 14.58
C ASN A 35 17.88 5.52 14.06
N SER A 36 16.62 5.09 14.21
CA SER A 36 15.45 5.74 13.63
C SER A 36 14.55 6.30 14.72
N LYS A 37 13.93 7.44 14.43
CA LYS A 37 12.93 8.08 15.28
C LYS A 37 11.53 7.78 14.76
N VAL A 38 10.66 7.34 15.66
CA VAL A 38 9.26 7.05 15.38
C VAL A 38 8.39 8.01 16.17
N ASN A 39 7.53 8.75 15.48
CA ASN A 39 6.58 9.65 16.11
C ASN A 39 5.34 8.88 16.57
N LEU A 40 5.01 8.96 17.86
CA LEU A 40 3.90 8.22 18.46
C LEU A 40 2.54 8.90 18.34
N PHE A 41 2.46 10.17 17.91
CA PHE A 41 1.19 10.89 17.80
C PHE A 41 0.19 10.19 16.88
N ASN A 42 0.67 9.70 15.74
CA ASN A 42 -0.20 9.06 14.74
C ASN A 42 -0.75 7.74 15.28
N PHE A 43 0.10 6.91 15.89
CA PHE A 43 -0.34 5.65 16.48
C PHE A 43 -1.22 5.82 17.71
N TYR A 44 -0.97 6.86 18.51
CA TYR A 44 -1.80 7.15 19.68
C TYR A 44 -3.22 7.54 19.30
N ARG A 45 -3.39 8.32 18.22
CA ARG A 45 -4.73 8.64 17.70
C ARG A 45 -5.48 7.37 17.28
N SER A 46 -4.85 6.48 16.51
CA SER A 46 -5.45 5.22 16.09
C SER A 46 -5.73 4.30 17.28
N TYR A 47 -4.85 4.27 18.29
CA TYR A 47 -5.02 3.48 19.52
C TYR A 47 -6.14 4.00 20.43
N VAL A 48 -6.37 5.31 20.50
CA VAL A 48 -7.50 5.87 21.26
C VAL A 48 -8.84 5.39 20.70
N ASN A 49 -8.93 5.23 19.38
CA ASN A 49 -10.14 4.75 18.71
C ASN A 49 -10.29 3.22 18.81
N SER A 50 -9.18 2.47 18.76
CA SER A 50 -9.17 1.00 18.80
C SER A 50 -8.11 0.46 19.77
N PRO A 51 -8.33 0.54 21.10
CA PRO A 51 -7.31 0.18 22.09
C PRO A 51 -6.85 -1.28 22.06
N ASP A 52 -7.74 -2.18 21.63
CA ASP A 52 -7.47 -3.62 21.56
C ASP A 52 -6.58 -3.99 20.37
N GLN A 53 -6.34 -3.07 19.44
CA GLN A 53 -5.58 -3.28 18.21
C GLN A 53 -4.17 -2.68 18.25
N LEU A 54 -3.62 -2.43 19.45
CA LEU A 54 -2.30 -1.82 19.62
C LEU A 54 -1.21 -2.49 18.77
N GLU A 55 -1.15 -3.83 18.76
CA GLU A 55 -0.17 -4.56 17.95
C GLU A 55 -0.37 -4.30 16.45
N GLN A 56 -1.62 -4.30 15.96
CA GLN A 56 -1.93 -4.07 14.55
C GLN A 56 -1.58 -2.65 14.09
N ILE A 57 -1.73 -1.67 14.99
CA ILE A 57 -1.41 -0.26 14.73
C ILE A 57 0.10 -0.02 14.68
N ILE A 58 0.86 -0.64 15.59
CA ILE A 58 2.27 -0.32 15.82
C ILE A 58 3.22 -1.22 15.01
N LEU A 59 2.89 -2.50 14.83
CA LEU A 59 3.80 -3.46 14.20
C LEU A 59 4.17 -3.13 12.74
N PRO A 60 3.30 -2.62 11.87
CA PRO A 60 3.69 -2.29 10.49
C PRO A 60 4.80 -1.22 10.43
N ALA A 61 4.66 -0.16 11.23
CA ALA A 61 5.64 0.90 11.31
C ALA A 61 6.96 0.43 11.95
N LEU A 62 6.88 -0.38 13.01
CA LEU A 62 8.07 -0.97 13.61
C LEU A 62 8.77 -1.91 12.65
N SER A 63 8.03 -2.74 11.91
CA SER A 63 8.61 -3.65 10.90
C SER A 63 9.37 -2.85 9.85
N THR A 64 8.81 -1.73 9.38
CA THR A 64 9.49 -0.83 8.44
C THR A 64 10.80 -0.29 9.03
N VAL A 65 10.79 0.12 10.31
CA VAL A 65 11.98 0.65 11.00
C VAL A 65 13.04 -0.41 11.26
N VAL A 66 12.62 -1.61 11.67
CA VAL A 66 13.51 -2.77 11.87
C VAL A 66 14.13 -3.19 10.55
N GLN A 67 13.39 -3.14 9.45
CA GLN A 67 13.88 -3.52 8.12
C GLN A 67 14.95 -2.57 7.60
N VAL A 68 14.80 -1.27 7.86
CA VAL A 68 15.82 -0.26 7.54
C VAL A 68 17.12 -0.48 8.33
N GLN A 69 17.09 -1.22 9.44
CA GLN A 69 18.23 -1.31 10.36
C GLN A 69 18.80 -2.72 10.61
N GLY A 70 18.06 -3.78 10.28
CA GLY A 70 18.04 -4.96 11.16
C GLY A 70 18.38 -6.32 10.57
N TRP A 71 19.17 -6.46 9.51
CA TRP A 71 19.61 -7.79 9.09
C TRP A 71 21.14 -7.85 9.02
N GLY A 72 21.76 -8.82 9.71
CA GLY A 72 23.18 -9.13 9.56
C GLY A 72 23.47 -9.71 8.18
N LYS A 73 24.71 -9.58 7.68
CA LYS A 73 25.12 -9.82 6.26
C LYS A 73 24.62 -11.10 5.56
N SER A 74 24.32 -12.18 6.29
CA SER A 74 23.80 -13.44 5.71
C SER A 74 22.27 -13.54 5.73
N GLN A 75 21.63 -12.69 6.52
CA GLN A 75 20.20 -12.56 6.65
C GLN A 75 19.72 -11.37 5.80
N SER A 76 20.54 -10.33 5.63
CA SER A 76 20.23 -9.13 4.82
C SER A 76 20.11 -9.37 3.34
N ASP A 77 20.80 -10.41 2.84
CA ASP A 77 20.98 -10.67 1.41
C ASP A 77 20.68 -12.15 1.12
N PRO A 78 19.41 -12.57 1.22
CA PRO A 78 19.03 -13.96 0.95
C PRO A 78 19.29 -14.31 -0.51
N ALA A 79 19.52 -15.59 -0.81
CA ALA A 79 19.59 -16.05 -2.20
C ALA A 79 18.22 -15.89 -2.88
N LEU A 80 18.20 -15.41 -4.13
CA LEU A 80 16.96 -15.17 -4.87
C LEU A 80 16.00 -16.36 -4.79
N ASP A 81 16.47 -17.58 -5.03
CA ASP A 81 15.63 -18.78 -5.05
C ASP A 81 14.87 -19.04 -3.74
N SER A 82 15.39 -18.55 -2.60
CA SER A 82 14.74 -18.71 -1.29
C SER A 82 13.60 -17.73 -1.03
N VAL A 83 13.55 -16.62 -1.78
CA VAL A 83 12.55 -15.54 -1.64
C VAL A 83 11.75 -15.32 -2.91
N ARG A 84 12.15 -15.89 -4.04
CA ARG A 84 11.64 -15.62 -5.39
C ARG A 84 10.12 -15.69 -5.48
N SER A 85 9.49 -16.67 -4.83
CA SER A 85 8.04 -16.87 -4.86
C SER A 85 7.25 -15.89 -3.98
N ARG A 86 7.93 -15.15 -3.11
CA ARG A 86 7.37 -14.23 -2.10
C ARG A 86 7.66 -12.77 -2.44
N ILE A 87 8.33 -12.50 -3.56
CA ILE A 87 8.53 -11.14 -4.04
C ILE A 87 7.19 -10.59 -4.52
N MET A 88 6.69 -9.51 -3.93
CA MET A 88 5.38 -8.94 -4.20
C MET A 88 5.49 -7.44 -4.53
N PRO A 89 4.64 -6.91 -5.42
CA PRO A 89 4.60 -5.49 -5.74
C PRO A 89 3.65 -4.76 -4.78
N MET A 90 4.00 -3.53 -4.41
CA MET A 90 3.23 -2.70 -3.51
C MET A 90 3.18 -1.26 -4.00
N LEU A 91 1.97 -0.69 -4.06
CA LEU A 91 1.79 0.72 -4.38
C LEU A 91 2.24 1.61 -3.21
N TYR A 92 2.87 2.73 -3.55
CA TYR A 92 3.35 3.72 -2.59
C TYR A 92 3.26 5.14 -3.17
N PRO A 93 3.15 6.20 -2.35
CA PRO A 93 3.22 7.57 -2.85
C PRO A 93 4.64 7.91 -3.35
N GLU A 94 4.74 8.41 -4.58
CA GLU A 94 6.01 8.69 -5.26
C GLU A 94 6.83 9.78 -4.54
N GLU A 95 6.18 10.86 -4.09
CA GLU A 95 6.83 11.95 -3.34
C GLU A 95 7.53 11.41 -2.08
N VAL A 96 6.88 10.50 -1.36
CA VAL A 96 7.43 9.94 -0.11
C VAL A 96 8.60 8.99 -0.40
N TRP A 97 8.55 8.24 -1.49
CA TRP A 97 9.64 7.36 -1.90
C TRP A 97 10.91 8.14 -2.21
N HIS A 98 10.82 9.18 -3.04
CA HIS A 98 11.99 10.01 -3.40
C HIS A 98 12.62 10.71 -2.21
N GLU A 99 11.82 11.24 -1.28
CA GLU A 99 12.34 11.97 -0.13
C GLU A 99 12.97 11.08 0.93
N ARG A 100 12.42 9.87 1.14
CA ARG A 100 12.73 9.07 2.34
C ARG A 100 13.46 7.77 2.07
N PHE A 101 13.35 7.23 0.86
CA PHE A 101 13.78 5.87 0.55
C PHE A 101 14.43 5.74 -0.84
N PRO A 102 15.44 6.57 -1.18
CA PRO A 102 16.03 6.57 -2.52
C PRO A 102 16.73 5.26 -2.89
N ASP A 103 17.13 4.45 -1.91
CA ASP A 103 17.86 3.18 -2.13
C ASP A 103 16.93 1.98 -2.40
N LEU A 104 15.61 2.17 -2.30
CA LEU A 104 14.63 1.12 -2.60
C LEU A 104 14.37 1.03 -4.10
N VAL A 105 14.28 -0.19 -4.61
CA VAL A 105 13.90 -0.40 -6.01
C VAL A 105 12.44 -0.03 -6.19
N GLY A 106 12.18 0.89 -7.12
CA GLY A 106 10.85 1.36 -7.45
C GLY A 106 10.72 1.73 -8.92
N ALA A 107 9.49 1.66 -9.43
CA ALA A 107 9.14 2.11 -10.77
C ALA A 107 7.97 3.08 -10.70
N SER A 108 8.14 4.30 -11.23
CA SER A 108 7.07 5.29 -11.30
C SER A 108 5.85 4.70 -12.00
N TRP A 109 4.68 5.04 -11.48
CA TRP A 109 3.39 4.62 -12.01
C TRP A 109 2.48 5.85 -12.14
N VAL A 110 1.17 5.65 -12.21
CA VAL A 110 0.21 6.72 -12.50
C VAL A 110 -0.23 7.47 -11.24
N ALA A 111 -0.68 8.71 -11.42
CA ALA A 111 -1.25 9.57 -10.36
C ALA A 111 -0.34 9.77 -9.13
N GLY A 112 0.96 9.94 -9.36
CA GLY A 112 1.95 10.16 -8.29
C GLY A 112 2.16 8.93 -7.41
N LEU A 113 1.91 7.73 -7.95
CA LEU A 113 2.19 6.46 -7.30
C LEU A 113 3.45 5.84 -7.89
N VAL A 114 4.14 5.06 -7.08
CA VAL A 114 5.27 4.22 -7.45
C VAL A 114 4.95 2.77 -7.08
N VAL A 115 5.42 1.83 -7.89
CA VAL A 115 5.46 0.40 -7.54
C VAL A 115 6.78 0.12 -6.84
N LEU A 116 6.71 -0.24 -5.57
CA LEU A 116 7.85 -0.76 -4.81
C LEU A 116 7.76 -2.29 -4.72
N TYR A 117 8.90 -2.92 -4.44
CA TYR A 117 8.98 -4.38 -4.33
C TYR A 117 9.33 -4.81 -2.91
N VAL A 118 8.63 -5.83 -2.43
CA VAL A 118 8.83 -6.39 -1.10
C VAL A 118 9.01 -7.89 -1.17
N VAL A 119 9.62 -8.49 -0.16
CA VAL A 119 9.51 -9.92 0.11
C VAL A 119 8.52 -10.11 1.25
N ASP A 120 7.47 -10.87 0.96
CA ASP A 120 6.41 -11.22 1.89
C ASP A 120 6.86 -12.34 2.85
N GLU A 121 6.59 -12.14 4.14
CA GLU A 121 6.80 -13.07 5.23
C GLU A 121 5.48 -13.26 5.96
N SER A 122 5.34 -14.34 6.73
CA SER A 122 4.06 -14.70 7.35
C SER A 122 3.40 -13.63 8.24
N HIS A 123 4.19 -12.67 8.76
CA HIS A 123 3.72 -11.60 9.64
C HIS A 123 4.30 -10.22 9.32
N ALA A 124 5.07 -10.09 8.23
CA ALA A 124 5.73 -8.85 7.84
C ALA A 124 6.10 -8.93 6.36
N TYR A 125 6.55 -7.82 5.77
CA TYR A 125 7.18 -7.82 4.45
C TYR A 125 8.31 -6.81 4.47
N TRP A 126 9.41 -7.05 3.77
CA TRP A 126 10.55 -6.12 3.73
C TRP A 126 10.85 -5.66 2.32
N TYR A 127 11.24 -4.38 2.16
CA TYR A 127 11.48 -3.80 0.84
C TYR A 127 12.80 -4.24 0.23
N ILE A 128 12.80 -4.41 -1.09
CA ILE A 128 13.97 -4.78 -1.87
C ILE A 128 14.76 -3.53 -2.19
N ARG A 129 16.03 -3.53 -1.78
CA ARG A 129 17.00 -2.48 -2.03
C ARG A 129 17.71 -2.71 -3.37
N GLN A 130 18.27 -1.64 -3.94
CA GLN A 130 18.97 -1.70 -5.22
C GLN A 130 20.18 -2.65 -5.20
N ASP A 131 21.00 -2.60 -4.15
CA ASP A 131 22.17 -3.48 -3.98
C ASP A 131 21.81 -4.97 -3.96
N LEU A 132 20.69 -5.31 -3.32
CA LEU A 132 20.21 -6.69 -3.22
C LEU A 132 19.69 -7.20 -4.58
N MET A 133 18.93 -6.40 -5.31
CA MET A 133 18.46 -6.74 -6.66
C MET A 133 19.65 -7.00 -7.60
N GLU A 134 20.65 -6.10 -7.58
CA GLU A 134 21.87 -6.25 -8.37
C GLU A 134 22.65 -7.52 -7.99
N SER A 135 22.69 -7.87 -6.70
CA SER A 135 23.32 -9.10 -6.21
C SER A 135 22.63 -10.39 -6.69
N TRP A 136 21.32 -10.31 -6.96
CA TRP A 136 20.55 -11.40 -7.58
C TRP A 136 20.74 -11.48 -9.10
N GLY A 137 21.45 -10.52 -9.69
CA GLY A 137 21.62 -10.43 -11.14
C GLY A 137 20.34 -10.06 -11.88
N LEU A 138 19.37 -9.44 -11.18
CA LEU A 138 18.14 -8.96 -11.78
C LEU A 138 18.26 -7.47 -12.14
N ASN A 139 17.55 -7.06 -13.18
CA ASN A 139 17.23 -5.65 -13.42
C ASN A 139 15.82 -5.29 -12.90
N ALA A 140 15.47 -4.01 -12.95
CA ALA A 140 14.21 -3.51 -12.43
C ALA A 140 12.97 -4.08 -13.17
N ASP A 141 13.06 -4.28 -14.48
CA ASP A 141 11.96 -4.83 -15.29
C ASP A 141 11.76 -6.31 -14.96
N GLU A 142 12.84 -7.09 -14.83
CA GLU A 142 12.78 -8.50 -14.44
C GLU A 142 12.19 -8.68 -13.03
N LEU A 143 12.56 -7.79 -12.09
CA LEU A 143 11.98 -7.78 -10.75
C LEU A 143 10.49 -7.42 -10.80
N HIS A 144 10.10 -6.46 -11.64
CA HIS A 144 8.71 -6.06 -11.83
C HIS A 144 7.85 -7.22 -12.34
N GLU A 145 8.27 -7.85 -13.44
CA GLU A 145 7.57 -8.98 -14.05
C GLU A 145 7.43 -10.14 -13.06
N LEU A 146 8.50 -10.45 -12.33
CA LEU A 146 8.50 -11.47 -11.28
C LEU A 146 7.47 -11.16 -10.19
N ALA A 147 7.46 -9.91 -9.69
CA ALA A 147 6.55 -9.49 -8.64
C ALA A 147 5.09 -9.54 -9.11
N VAL A 148 4.78 -9.03 -10.30
CA VAL A 148 3.41 -9.04 -10.86
C VAL A 148 2.94 -10.48 -11.11
N ALA A 149 3.82 -11.38 -11.58
CA ALA A 149 3.49 -12.79 -11.74
C ALA A 149 3.19 -13.46 -10.38
N ASN A 150 3.95 -13.15 -9.34
CA ASN A 150 3.69 -13.65 -7.99
C ASN A 150 2.37 -13.13 -7.42
N LEU A 151 2.06 -11.85 -7.67
CA LEU A 151 0.78 -11.24 -7.31
C LEU A 151 -0.39 -11.95 -7.98
N GLY A 152 -0.27 -12.31 -9.26
CA GLY A 152 -1.26 -13.11 -9.97
C GLY A 152 -1.53 -14.45 -9.27
N ARG A 153 -0.47 -15.21 -8.97
CA ARG A 153 -0.58 -16.50 -8.27
C ARG A 153 -1.19 -16.37 -6.88
N TYR A 154 -0.79 -15.35 -6.12
CA TYR A 154 -1.34 -15.07 -4.80
C TYR A 154 -2.87 -14.91 -4.82
N PHE A 155 -3.42 -14.29 -5.87
CA PHE A 155 -4.85 -14.08 -6.02
C PHE A 155 -5.61 -15.24 -6.65
N GLU A 156 -4.91 -16.13 -7.37
CA GLU A 156 -5.47 -17.43 -7.76
C GLU A 156 -5.66 -18.32 -6.52
N ASP A 157 -4.68 -18.33 -5.61
CA ASP A 157 -4.73 -19.09 -4.36
C ASP A 157 -5.66 -18.44 -3.32
N THR A 158 -5.77 -17.11 -3.34
CA THR A 158 -6.63 -16.31 -2.45
C THR A 158 -7.56 -15.40 -3.25
N PRO A 159 -8.66 -15.95 -3.82
CA PRO A 159 -9.62 -15.15 -4.56
C PRO A 159 -10.25 -14.07 -3.69
N MET A 160 -10.38 -12.86 -4.23
CA MET A 160 -11.07 -11.78 -3.52
C MET A 160 -12.58 -12.00 -3.52
N GLU A 161 -13.17 -11.88 -2.33
CA GLU A 161 -14.60 -11.65 -2.17
C GLU A 161 -14.90 -10.16 -2.37
N PHE A 162 -15.94 -9.84 -3.14
CA PHE A 162 -16.35 -8.45 -3.38
C PHE A 162 -17.80 -8.23 -2.98
N SER A 163 -18.07 -7.01 -2.54
CA SER A 163 -19.43 -6.49 -2.38
C SER A 163 -19.78 -5.62 -3.59
N LEU A 164 -20.95 -5.89 -4.17
CA LEU A 164 -21.52 -5.09 -5.26
C LEU A 164 -22.67 -4.25 -4.74
N ALA A 165 -22.74 -2.98 -5.16
CA ALA A 165 -23.87 -2.11 -4.88
C ALA A 165 -24.35 -1.38 -6.14
N GLY A 166 -25.67 -1.23 -6.29
CA GLY A 166 -26.33 -0.58 -7.42
C GLY A 166 -27.79 -0.99 -7.55
N GLU A 167 -28.63 -0.11 -8.10
CA GLU A 167 -30.05 -0.36 -8.35
C GLU A 167 -30.40 -0.22 -9.85
N ASN A 168 -31.40 -1.00 -10.27
CA ASN A 168 -32.19 -0.90 -11.50
C ASN A 168 -31.46 -0.93 -12.87
N ASP A 169 -30.13 -0.95 -12.91
CA ASP A 169 -29.34 -0.97 -14.17
C ASP A 169 -27.97 -1.69 -14.05
N GLY A 170 -27.80 -2.52 -13.01
CA GLY A 170 -26.55 -3.26 -12.74
C GLY A 170 -25.69 -2.67 -11.61
N PRO A 171 -24.56 -3.32 -11.27
CA PRO A 171 -23.68 -2.89 -10.19
C PRO A 171 -22.94 -1.60 -10.59
N ARG A 172 -23.04 -0.58 -9.75
CA ARG A 172 -22.38 0.72 -9.95
C ARG A 172 -21.11 0.85 -9.11
N LEU A 173 -21.01 0.07 -8.05
CA LEU A 173 -19.93 0.10 -7.08
C LEU A 173 -19.44 -1.31 -6.78
N LEU A 174 -18.13 -1.44 -6.61
CA LEU A 174 -17.46 -2.66 -6.18
C LEU A 174 -16.41 -2.31 -5.13
N MET A 175 -16.37 -3.10 -4.06
CA MET A 175 -15.35 -2.99 -3.02
C MET A 175 -14.94 -4.37 -2.48
N PRO A 176 -13.70 -4.55 -2.03
CA PRO A 176 -13.28 -5.75 -1.32
C PRO A 176 -14.16 -6.00 -0.09
N ALA A 177 -14.52 -7.25 0.14
CA ALA A 177 -15.25 -7.64 1.35
C ALA A 177 -14.36 -7.65 2.60
N ARG A 178 -13.04 -7.78 2.42
CA ARG A 178 -12.04 -7.85 3.50
C ARG A 178 -10.81 -7.02 3.15
N PRO A 179 -10.18 -6.39 4.16
CA PRO A 179 -8.89 -5.74 3.97
C PRO A 179 -7.79 -6.77 3.67
N ASP A 180 -6.89 -6.42 2.76
CA ASP A 180 -5.73 -7.23 2.38
C ASP A 180 -4.63 -6.27 1.89
N ALA A 181 -3.41 -6.39 2.39
CA ALA A 181 -2.31 -5.45 2.09
C ALA A 181 -2.00 -5.30 0.60
N TYR A 182 -2.41 -6.25 -0.24
CA TYR A 182 -2.19 -6.27 -1.69
C TYR A 182 -3.44 -5.86 -2.48
N ASN A 183 -4.53 -5.43 -1.84
CA ASN A 183 -5.75 -5.04 -2.53
C ASN A 183 -5.49 -3.94 -3.55
N ALA A 184 -4.85 -2.83 -3.18
CA ALA A 184 -4.53 -1.76 -4.13
C ALA A 184 -3.58 -2.25 -5.24
N SER A 185 -2.62 -3.13 -4.92
CA SER A 185 -1.71 -3.73 -5.91
C SER A 185 -2.43 -4.56 -6.98
N ARG A 186 -3.66 -5.05 -6.75
CA ARG A 186 -4.46 -5.73 -7.78
C ARG A 186 -4.55 -4.91 -9.08
N LEU A 187 -4.46 -3.58 -9.01
CA LEU A 187 -4.52 -2.71 -10.19
C LEU A 187 -3.32 -2.87 -11.15
N LEU A 188 -2.25 -3.53 -10.71
CA LEU A 188 -1.12 -3.93 -11.56
C LEU A 188 -1.40 -5.21 -12.36
N SER A 189 -2.50 -5.92 -12.07
CA SER A 189 -2.86 -7.19 -12.70
C SER A 189 -3.91 -6.98 -13.80
N GLU A 190 -3.52 -7.19 -15.05
CA GLU A 190 -4.45 -7.07 -16.18
C GLU A 190 -5.63 -8.07 -16.13
N PRO A 191 -5.45 -9.34 -15.72
CA PRO A 191 -6.58 -10.25 -15.49
C PRO A 191 -7.61 -9.70 -14.50
N PHE A 192 -7.15 -9.01 -13.44
CA PHE A 192 -8.03 -8.38 -12.48
C PHE A 192 -8.77 -7.17 -13.09
N LEU A 193 -8.07 -6.31 -13.82
CA LEU A 193 -8.69 -5.17 -14.52
C LEU A 193 -9.72 -5.64 -15.53
N ALA A 194 -9.44 -6.69 -16.30
CA ALA A 194 -10.39 -7.30 -17.23
C ALA A 194 -11.66 -7.77 -16.51
N ARG A 195 -11.52 -8.43 -15.34
CA ARG A 195 -12.67 -8.85 -14.54
C ARG A 195 -13.50 -7.67 -14.02
N LEU A 196 -12.86 -6.57 -13.61
CA LEU A 196 -13.58 -5.36 -13.21
C LEU A 196 -14.31 -4.71 -14.39
N ARG A 197 -13.73 -4.71 -15.60
CA ARG A 197 -14.40 -4.21 -16.82
C ARG A 197 -15.68 -4.99 -17.13
N GLU A 198 -15.70 -6.31 -16.91
CA GLU A 198 -16.90 -7.13 -17.08
C GLU A 198 -18.01 -6.77 -16.07
N VAL A 199 -17.63 -6.44 -14.83
CA VAL A 199 -18.57 -6.17 -13.74
C VAL A 199 -19.11 -4.74 -13.80
N LEU A 200 -18.24 -3.74 -13.94
CA LEU A 200 -18.59 -2.31 -13.82
C LEU A 200 -18.89 -1.64 -15.17
N ALA A 201 -18.70 -2.36 -16.27
CA ALA A 201 -18.59 -1.84 -17.64
C ALA A 201 -17.42 -0.86 -17.81
N SER A 202 -16.71 -0.95 -18.93
CA SER A 202 -15.65 0.01 -19.26
C SER A 202 -16.25 1.25 -19.95
N PRO A 203 -15.76 2.47 -19.67
CA PRO A 203 -14.75 2.81 -18.66
C PRO A 203 -15.32 2.91 -17.24
N PHE A 204 -14.48 2.65 -16.24
CA PHE A 204 -14.82 2.80 -14.83
C PHE A 204 -13.69 3.52 -14.09
N ALA A 205 -14.00 4.09 -12.92
CA ALA A 205 -13.02 4.72 -12.06
C ALA A 205 -12.72 3.86 -10.83
N VAL A 206 -11.51 4.00 -10.28
CA VAL A 206 -11.09 3.33 -9.04
C VAL A 206 -10.47 4.33 -8.07
N GLY A 207 -10.91 4.31 -6.82
CA GLY A 207 -10.21 4.98 -5.73
C GLY A 207 -9.38 4.00 -4.91
N ILE A 208 -8.17 4.41 -4.52
CA ILE A 208 -7.26 3.62 -3.65
C ILE A 208 -6.72 4.49 -2.51
N PRO A 209 -7.54 4.78 -1.48
CA PRO A 209 -7.14 5.68 -0.41
C PRO A 209 -6.10 5.07 0.55
N SER A 210 -6.00 3.74 0.64
CA SER A 210 -4.98 2.97 1.37
C SER A 210 -4.55 1.75 0.57
N ARG A 211 -3.52 1.05 1.05
CA ARG A 211 -3.01 -0.19 0.44
C ARG A 211 -4.01 -1.32 0.46
N ASP A 212 -4.77 -1.40 1.53
CA ASP A 212 -5.65 -2.52 1.82
C ASP A 212 -7.08 -2.34 1.33
N PHE A 213 -7.38 -1.19 0.73
CA PHE A 213 -8.72 -0.85 0.28
C PHE A 213 -8.70 -0.24 -1.12
N LEU A 214 -9.69 -0.65 -1.92
CA LEU A 214 -10.01 -0.04 -3.21
C LEU A 214 -11.51 0.07 -3.35
N VAL A 215 -11.98 1.00 -4.17
CA VAL A 215 -13.38 1.11 -4.56
C VAL A 215 -13.48 1.39 -6.05
N GLY A 216 -14.10 0.47 -6.78
CA GLY A 216 -14.43 0.63 -8.19
C GLY A 216 -15.82 1.24 -8.36
N VAL A 217 -15.98 2.15 -9.32
CA VAL A 217 -17.24 2.82 -9.64
C VAL A 217 -17.43 2.97 -11.15
N SER A 218 -18.60 2.62 -11.66
CA SER A 218 -18.94 2.78 -13.08
C SER A 218 -19.06 4.25 -13.46
N LEU A 219 -18.48 4.66 -14.60
CA LEU A 219 -18.60 6.04 -15.09
C LEU A 219 -19.99 6.39 -15.64
N HIS A 220 -20.85 5.39 -15.86
CA HIS A 220 -22.25 5.62 -16.26
C HIS A 220 -23.11 6.27 -15.16
N SER A 221 -22.58 6.40 -13.93
CA SER A 221 -23.28 7.00 -12.81
C SER A 221 -22.49 8.18 -12.22
N PRO A 222 -22.54 9.38 -12.82
CA PRO A 222 -21.76 10.55 -12.39
C PRO A 222 -21.93 10.90 -10.90
N GLU A 223 -23.15 10.75 -10.37
CA GLU A 223 -23.43 10.97 -8.95
C GLU A 223 -22.65 10.00 -8.03
N ALA A 224 -22.56 8.73 -8.44
CA ALA A 224 -21.81 7.72 -7.69
C ALA A 224 -20.31 7.99 -7.75
N VAL A 225 -19.79 8.41 -8.91
CA VAL A 225 -18.38 8.82 -9.09
C VAL A 225 -18.05 9.97 -8.14
N GLU A 226 -18.89 10.99 -8.06
CA GLU A 226 -18.66 12.13 -7.18
C GLU A 226 -18.78 11.76 -5.69
N HIS A 227 -19.70 10.85 -5.34
CA HIS A 227 -19.77 10.32 -3.98
C HIS A 227 -18.50 9.57 -3.59
N VAL A 228 -18.01 8.70 -4.47
CA VAL A 228 -16.77 7.94 -4.25
C VAL A 228 -15.56 8.87 -4.18
N ARG A 229 -15.46 9.87 -5.05
CA ARG A 229 -14.38 10.87 -5.03
C ARG A 229 -14.28 11.55 -3.66
N ARG A 230 -15.39 12.07 -3.14
CA ARG A 230 -15.43 12.69 -1.81
C ARG A 230 -15.03 11.69 -0.72
N ARG A 231 -15.55 10.47 -0.79
CA ARG A 231 -15.26 9.44 0.20
C ARG A 231 -13.78 9.06 0.24
N VAL A 232 -13.16 8.85 -0.92
CA VAL A 232 -11.73 8.55 -1.07
C VAL A 232 -10.88 9.69 -0.49
N ALA A 233 -11.24 10.94 -0.79
CA ALA A 233 -10.52 12.10 -0.25
C ALA A 233 -10.65 12.24 1.27
N ASP A 234 -11.78 11.84 1.86
CA ASP A 234 -11.96 11.85 3.31
C ASP A 234 -11.26 10.67 3.99
N ASP A 235 -11.35 9.47 3.43
CA ASP A 235 -10.67 8.28 3.93
C ASP A 235 -9.13 8.46 3.88
N PHE A 236 -8.59 9.06 2.81
CA PHE A 236 -7.16 9.39 2.69
C PHE A 236 -6.64 10.27 3.85
N LYS A 237 -7.47 11.15 4.43
CA LYS A 237 -7.06 12.03 5.54
C LYS A 237 -6.98 11.32 6.88
N VAL A 238 -7.69 10.19 7.03
CA VAL A 238 -7.90 9.52 8.33
C VAL A 238 -7.25 8.14 8.41
N MET A 239 -6.99 7.49 7.27
CA MET A 239 -6.45 6.15 7.25
C MET A 239 -4.95 6.10 7.52
N ASP A 240 -4.54 4.96 8.07
CA ASP A 240 -3.14 4.63 8.29
C ASP A 240 -2.47 4.32 6.94
N HIS A 241 -1.33 4.94 6.65
CA HIS A 241 -0.56 4.78 5.40
C HIS A 241 -1.35 5.12 4.11
N PRO A 242 -1.75 6.39 3.93
CA PRO A 242 -2.52 6.80 2.77
C PRO A 242 -1.75 6.61 1.45
N LEU A 243 -2.47 6.22 0.40
CA LEU A 243 -1.91 6.00 -0.94
C LEU A 243 -2.22 7.16 -1.89
N CYS A 244 -3.48 7.28 -2.33
CA CYS A 244 -3.89 8.30 -3.28
C CYS A 244 -5.28 8.86 -2.91
N ASN A 245 -5.43 10.18 -2.95
CA ASN A 245 -6.71 10.85 -2.74
C ASN A 245 -7.50 11.07 -4.03
N ARG A 246 -6.96 10.64 -5.18
CA ARG A 246 -7.53 10.83 -6.51
C ARG A 246 -8.15 9.55 -7.01
N LEU A 247 -8.98 9.66 -8.05
CA LEU A 247 -9.52 8.51 -8.75
C LEU A 247 -8.62 8.18 -9.94
N LEU A 248 -8.47 6.90 -10.21
CA LEU A 248 -7.83 6.36 -11.39
C LEU A 248 -8.90 6.00 -12.42
N LEU A 249 -8.67 6.33 -13.68
CA LEU A 249 -9.49 5.91 -14.80
C LEU A 249 -8.96 4.58 -15.33
N VAL A 250 -9.84 3.59 -15.48
CA VAL A 250 -9.50 2.30 -16.10
C VAL A 250 -10.24 2.17 -17.44
N THR A 251 -9.46 2.08 -18.51
CA THR A 251 -9.94 1.86 -19.88
C THR A 251 -9.41 0.52 -20.41
N HIS A 252 -9.67 0.22 -21.68
CA HIS A 252 -9.06 -0.92 -22.36
C HIS A 252 -7.55 -0.70 -22.63
N ASP A 253 -7.10 0.55 -22.66
CA ASP A 253 -5.70 0.91 -22.98
C ASP A 253 -4.81 0.97 -21.74
N GLY A 254 -5.39 0.92 -20.54
CA GLY A 254 -4.66 0.85 -19.28
C GLY A 254 -5.33 1.62 -18.15
N VAL A 255 -4.52 2.04 -17.19
CA VAL A 255 -4.91 2.83 -16.03
C VAL A 255 -4.27 4.21 -16.16
N THR A 256 -5.04 5.27 -15.95
CA THR A 256 -4.53 6.67 -15.90
C THR A 256 -5.13 7.39 -14.70
N GLU A 257 -4.70 8.62 -14.44
CA GLU A 257 -5.41 9.48 -13.50
C GLU A 257 -6.76 9.92 -14.10
N LEU A 258 -7.82 9.95 -13.29
CA LEU A 258 -9.07 10.59 -13.66
C LEU A 258 -9.02 12.05 -13.21
N ALA A 259 -8.83 12.96 -14.17
CA ALA A 259 -8.85 14.39 -13.94
C ALA A 259 -10.13 14.83 -13.20
N GLY A 260 -9.98 15.76 -12.26
CA GLY A 260 -11.11 16.40 -11.60
C GLY A 260 -11.90 17.24 -12.59
N ALA A 261 -13.19 17.50 -12.29
CA ALA A 261 -14.02 18.39 -13.13
C ALA A 261 -13.50 19.84 -13.23
N ASP A 262 -12.48 20.19 -12.43
CA ASP A 262 -11.84 21.52 -12.40
C ASP A 262 -10.46 21.58 -13.09
N GLU A 263 -9.96 20.47 -13.64
CA GLU A 263 -8.75 20.51 -14.47
C GLU A 263 -9.13 20.71 -15.94
N PRO A 264 -8.69 21.82 -16.58
CA PRO A 264 -8.92 21.99 -18.00
C PRO A 264 -8.22 20.84 -18.74
N LEU A 265 -9.00 20.08 -19.50
CA LEU A 265 -8.48 19.21 -20.55
C LEU A 265 -7.54 20.07 -21.40
N GLU A 266 -6.23 19.81 -21.30
CA GLU A 266 -5.30 20.31 -22.30
C GLU A 266 -5.74 19.72 -23.63
N SER A 267 -6.46 20.54 -24.40
CA SER A 267 -6.76 20.30 -25.79
C SER A 267 -5.42 20.21 -26.51
N GLY A 268 -5.00 18.98 -26.80
CA GLY A 268 -3.90 18.73 -27.72
C GLY A 268 -4.24 19.40 -29.05
N ASP A 269 -3.49 20.45 -29.36
CA ASP A 269 -3.49 21.11 -30.66
C ASP A 269 -3.18 20.08 -31.76
N GLN A 270 -4.02 20.08 -32.79
CA GLN A 270 -3.70 19.55 -34.13
C GLN A 270 -3.02 20.64 -34.96
#